data_AF-B3T6N5-F1
#
_entry.id   AF-B3T6N5-F1
#
_cell.length_a   1.000
_cell.length_b   1.000
_cell.length_c   1.000
_cell.angle_alpha   90.00
_cell.angle_beta   90.00
_cell.angle_gamma   90.00
#
_symmetry.space_group_name_H-M   'P 1'
#
loop_
_entity.id
_entity.type
_entity.pdbx_description
1 polymer ?
#
loop_
_entity_poly.entity_id
_entity_poly.type
_entity_poly.pdbx_seq_one_letter_code
_entity_poly.pdbx_strand_id
1 'polypeptide(L)'
;MNRLVLILPVLLLILSGCQTTTISDAYTTFKGIPCYFHNARIGAINRNATLGSLANHCRPTHRGYKTKRGQTVTVERGTPVYAVADMTLINALNRSAGKRCKGSVHSQRLYDTSCKEPFDDLELEFKDELGNFVMFYHLMSDNPFVPGFGKGECTIPEMWRQDKWKRYPYNCGGIVKRKVNKGELIGWSGATGMGKGEHFAFAIKVMNHPDFPNEQGWIIPSNALTWENIPSENNEIYLLPLKKQSLSKKDRLNFITN
;
A
#
# COMPACT_ATOMS: atom_id res chain seq x y z
N MET A 1 24.08 -61.81 29.43
CA MET A 1 24.59 -60.44 29.23
C MET A 1 23.80 -59.80 28.11
N ASN A 2 22.94 -58.84 28.49
CA ASN A 2 21.98 -58.14 27.63
C ASN A 2 22.70 -57.32 26.54
N ARG A 3 22.21 -57.37 25.30
CA ARG A 3 22.46 -56.30 24.33
C ARG A 3 21.15 -55.57 24.02
N LEU A 4 21.20 -54.29 24.37
CA LEU A 4 20.20 -53.22 24.22
C LEU A 4 19.65 -53.16 22.79
N VAL A 5 18.33 -53.19 22.67
CA VAL A 5 17.61 -52.75 21.46
C VAL A 5 17.48 -51.23 21.55
N LEU A 6 18.16 -50.49 20.68
CA LEU A 6 17.95 -49.05 20.52
C LEU A 6 16.72 -48.84 19.63
N ILE A 7 15.61 -48.41 20.24
CA ILE A 7 14.45 -47.86 19.52
C ILE A 7 14.71 -46.36 19.36
N LEU A 8 14.98 -45.93 18.12
CA LEU A 8 15.09 -44.52 17.76
C LEU A 8 13.67 -43.94 17.63
N PRO A 9 13.28 -42.90 18.38
CA PRO A 9 11.98 -42.25 18.17
C PRO A 9 12.08 -41.37 16.93
N VAL A 10 11.33 -41.72 15.89
CA VAL A 10 11.11 -40.86 14.72
C VAL A 10 10.28 -39.66 15.19
N LEU A 11 10.97 -38.56 15.48
CA LEU A 11 10.36 -37.27 15.79
C LEU A 11 9.81 -36.69 14.47
N LEU A 12 8.51 -36.91 14.23
CA LEU A 12 7.80 -36.32 13.10
C LEU A 12 7.59 -34.82 13.38
N LEU A 13 8.56 -34.01 12.99
CA LEU A 13 8.44 -32.55 12.93
C LEU A 13 7.43 -32.19 11.85
N ILE A 14 6.17 -31.96 12.27
CA ILE A 14 5.17 -31.30 11.43
C ILE A 14 5.61 -29.84 11.30
N LEU A 15 6.50 -29.59 10.33
CA LEU A 15 6.78 -28.26 9.84
C LEU A 15 5.50 -27.76 9.17
N SER A 16 4.72 -26.98 9.92
CA SER A 16 3.63 -26.17 9.39
C SER A 16 4.20 -25.22 8.34
N GLY A 17 4.22 -25.70 7.10
CA GLY A 17 4.75 -24.97 5.96
C GLY A 17 4.03 -23.64 5.82
N CYS A 18 4.75 -22.56 6.13
CA CYS A 18 4.38 -21.23 5.68
C CYS A 18 4.52 -21.27 4.16
N GLN A 19 3.42 -21.56 3.45
CA GLN A 19 3.41 -21.56 1.99
C GLN A 19 3.66 -20.13 1.53
N THR A 20 4.91 -19.84 1.19
CA THR A 20 5.26 -18.69 0.37
C THR A 20 4.79 -19.04 -1.03
N THR A 21 3.65 -18.49 -1.46
CA THR A 21 3.20 -18.69 -2.83
C THR A 21 4.15 -17.92 -3.73
N THR A 22 5.08 -18.64 -4.37
CA THR A 22 5.86 -18.11 -5.48
C THR A 22 4.90 -17.94 -6.65
N ILE A 23 4.47 -16.72 -6.91
CA ILE A 23 3.70 -16.41 -8.12
C ILE A 23 4.59 -16.79 -9.31
N SER A 24 4.07 -17.68 -10.16
CA SER A 24 4.71 -18.09 -11.41
C SER A 24 4.91 -16.89 -12.33
N ASP A 25 5.94 -16.92 -13.17
CA ASP A 25 6.16 -15.92 -14.22
C ASP A 25 5.16 -16.07 -15.39
N ALA A 26 4.27 -17.06 -15.35
CA ALA A 26 3.15 -17.22 -16.29
C ALA A 26 1.93 -16.36 -15.91
N TYR A 27 1.18 -15.89 -16.91
CA TYR A 27 -0.06 -15.13 -16.69
C TYR A 27 -1.04 -15.92 -15.82
N THR A 28 -1.51 -15.31 -14.74
CA THR A 28 -2.44 -15.90 -13.78
C THR A 28 -3.40 -14.82 -13.28
N THR A 29 -4.68 -15.18 -13.21
CA THR A 29 -5.73 -14.37 -12.57
C THR A 29 -6.13 -14.94 -11.21
N PHE A 30 -6.55 -14.07 -10.31
CA PHE A 30 -6.94 -14.40 -8.94
C PHE A 30 -8.30 -13.77 -8.63
N LYS A 31 -9.22 -14.55 -8.07
CA LYS A 31 -10.42 -14.01 -7.42
C LYS A 31 -10.01 -13.43 -6.07
N GLY A 32 -9.83 -12.12 -6.02
CA GLY A 32 -9.21 -11.44 -4.89
C GLY A 32 -7.67 -11.55 -4.87
N ILE A 33 -7.05 -10.76 -4.00
CA ILE A 33 -5.58 -10.72 -3.89
C ILE A 33 -5.09 -11.88 -3.01
N PRO A 34 -4.04 -12.61 -3.42
CA PRO A 34 -3.36 -13.58 -2.57
C PRO A 34 -2.89 -12.95 -1.25
N CYS A 35 -2.99 -13.69 -0.13
CA CYS A 35 -2.60 -13.14 1.17
C CYS A 35 -1.10 -12.82 1.29
N TYR A 36 -0.30 -13.46 0.46
CA TYR A 36 1.13 -13.24 0.30
C TYR A 36 1.48 -13.24 -1.19
N PHE A 37 2.24 -12.25 -1.64
CA PHE A 37 2.74 -12.16 -3.01
C PHE A 37 3.93 -11.22 -3.05
N HIS A 38 4.96 -11.53 -3.85
CA HIS A 38 6.12 -10.64 -4.07
C HIS A 38 6.70 -10.02 -2.77
N ASN A 39 6.91 -10.84 -1.73
CA ASN A 39 7.37 -10.43 -0.39
C ASN A 39 6.45 -9.47 0.38
N ALA A 40 5.24 -9.23 -0.13
CA ALA A 40 4.22 -8.46 0.54
C ALA A 40 3.20 -9.35 1.22
N ARG A 41 2.58 -8.80 2.28
CA ARG A 41 1.51 -9.44 3.04
C ARG A 41 0.28 -8.54 3.09
N ILE A 42 -0.87 -9.09 2.74
CA ILE A 42 -2.17 -8.41 2.91
C ILE A 42 -2.50 -8.30 4.40
N GLY A 43 -2.78 -7.07 4.83
CA GLY A 43 -3.02 -6.68 6.21
C GLY A 43 -4.47 -6.29 6.49
N ALA A 44 -4.63 -5.23 7.28
CA ALA A 44 -5.95 -4.73 7.69
C ALA A 44 -6.78 -4.24 6.48
N ILE A 45 -8.05 -4.65 6.46
CA ILE A 45 -9.04 -4.30 5.44
C ILE A 45 -9.59 -2.87 5.56
N ASN A 46 -10.23 -2.40 4.49
CA ASN A 46 -11.11 -1.23 4.50
C ASN A 46 -12.34 -1.50 5.38
N ARG A 47 -12.47 -0.79 6.50
CA ARG A 47 -13.61 -0.97 7.43
C ARG A 47 -14.84 -0.17 7.01
N ASN A 48 -14.69 0.74 6.05
CA ASN A 48 -15.76 1.53 5.45
C ASN A 48 -16.29 0.91 4.15
N ALA A 49 -15.88 -0.31 3.80
CA ALA A 49 -16.42 -1.02 2.65
C ALA A 49 -17.92 -1.27 2.83
N THR A 50 -18.69 -1.02 1.78
CA THR A 50 -20.14 -1.19 1.72
C THR A 50 -20.56 -2.21 0.66
N LEU A 51 -19.65 -2.59 -0.23
CA LEU A 51 -19.89 -3.51 -1.35
C LEU A 51 -19.02 -4.76 -1.24
N GLY A 52 -19.53 -5.87 -1.78
CA GLY A 52 -18.86 -7.16 -1.80
C GLY A 52 -18.71 -7.81 -0.42
N SER A 53 -17.86 -8.84 -0.34
CA SER A 53 -17.58 -9.53 0.93
C SER A 53 -16.80 -8.64 1.89
N LEU A 54 -17.40 -8.37 3.07
CA LEU A 54 -16.82 -7.54 4.13
C LEU A 54 -15.89 -8.32 5.09
N ALA A 55 -15.69 -9.62 4.85
CA ALA A 55 -14.82 -10.45 5.68
C ALA A 55 -13.35 -10.17 5.37
N ASN A 56 -12.46 -10.26 6.37
CA ASN A 56 -11.02 -10.26 6.09
C ASN A 56 -10.56 -11.70 5.84
N HIS A 57 -10.44 -12.14 4.58
CA HIS A 57 -10.04 -13.53 4.28
C HIS A 57 -8.60 -13.84 4.72
N CYS A 58 -7.69 -12.88 4.62
CA CYS A 58 -6.29 -13.06 5.01
C CYS A 58 -6.05 -13.00 6.52
N ARG A 59 -6.92 -12.31 7.26
CA ARG A 59 -6.88 -12.21 8.74
C ARG A 59 -8.28 -12.00 9.33
N PRO A 60 -9.10 -13.06 9.49
CA PRO A 60 -10.52 -12.93 9.89
C PRO A 60 -10.77 -12.14 11.17
N THR A 61 -9.86 -12.23 12.14
CA THR A 61 -9.95 -11.55 13.44
C THR A 61 -9.39 -10.12 13.43
N HIS A 62 -8.68 -9.73 12.38
CA HIS A 62 -7.97 -8.45 12.33
C HIS A 62 -8.69 -7.47 11.42
N ARG A 63 -9.27 -6.41 12.01
CA ARG A 63 -9.92 -5.33 11.26
C ARG A 63 -9.13 -4.03 11.44
N GLY A 64 -9.19 -3.18 10.42
CA GLY A 64 -8.71 -1.81 10.54
C GLY A 64 -9.46 -0.99 11.59
N TYR A 65 -8.93 0.19 11.93
CA TYR A 65 -9.66 1.18 12.70
C TYR A 65 -10.91 1.67 11.96
N LYS A 66 -11.88 2.24 12.68
CA LYS A 66 -13.24 2.53 12.16
C LYS A 66 -13.25 3.32 10.85
N THR A 67 -12.34 4.27 10.70
CA THR A 67 -12.28 5.17 9.54
C THR A 67 -11.33 4.72 8.43
N LYS A 68 -10.74 3.51 8.51
CA LYS A 68 -9.80 3.02 7.50
C LYS A 68 -10.51 2.78 6.18
N ARG A 69 -10.05 3.43 5.11
CA ARG A 69 -10.61 3.37 3.75
C ARG A 69 -9.92 2.39 2.80
N GLY A 70 -8.68 1.96 3.08
CA GLY A 70 -7.93 1.08 2.17
C GLY A 70 -7.46 -0.22 2.79
N GLN A 71 -7.08 -1.16 1.95
CA GLN A 71 -6.38 -2.40 2.27
C GLN A 71 -4.91 -2.10 2.55
N THR A 72 -4.39 -2.52 3.71
CA THR A 72 -2.95 -2.45 4.00
C THR A 72 -2.20 -3.55 3.26
N VAL A 73 -1.05 -3.20 2.71
CA VAL A 73 -0.06 -4.11 2.14
C VAL A 73 1.26 -3.89 2.88
N THR A 74 1.60 -4.82 3.78
CA THR A 74 2.86 -4.78 4.53
C THR A 74 4.00 -5.24 3.63
N VAL A 75 4.99 -4.37 3.47
CA VAL A 75 6.16 -4.57 2.60
C VAL A 75 7.27 -3.64 3.07
N GLU A 76 8.52 -3.92 2.71
CA GLU A 76 9.66 -3.06 3.02
C GLU A 76 9.44 -1.65 2.47
N ARG A 77 9.83 -0.61 3.24
CA ARG A 77 9.79 0.78 2.79
C ARG A 77 10.69 0.98 1.57
N GLY A 78 10.21 1.72 0.57
CA GLY A 78 10.93 1.95 -0.67
C GLY A 78 10.65 0.89 -1.74
N THR A 79 9.76 -0.05 -1.47
CA THR A 79 9.32 -1.02 -2.48
C THR A 79 8.51 -0.30 -3.57
N PRO A 80 8.83 -0.50 -4.85
CA PRO A 80 8.09 0.08 -5.98
C PRO A 80 6.60 -0.31 -5.97
N VAL A 81 5.72 0.68 -6.10
CA VAL A 81 4.27 0.51 -6.20
C VAL A 81 3.83 0.88 -7.61
N TYR A 82 3.06 0.00 -8.24
CA TYR A 82 2.64 0.14 -9.63
C TYR A 82 1.15 0.44 -9.77
N ALA A 83 0.80 1.09 -10.86
CA ALA A 83 -0.57 1.32 -11.30
C ALA A 83 -1.30 -0.01 -11.48
N VAL A 84 -2.49 -0.12 -10.89
CA VAL A 84 -3.30 -1.35 -10.94
C VAL A 84 -4.23 -1.40 -12.16
N ALA A 85 -4.40 -0.27 -12.84
CA ALA A 85 -5.18 -0.09 -14.05
C ALA A 85 -4.64 1.14 -14.81
N ASP A 86 -5.08 1.33 -16.05
CA ASP A 86 -4.93 2.61 -16.75
C ASP A 86 -5.74 3.66 -15.99
N MET A 87 -5.08 4.74 -15.57
CA MET A 87 -5.70 5.69 -14.65
C MET A 87 -5.12 7.10 -14.76
N THR A 88 -5.94 8.07 -14.37
CA THR A 88 -5.61 9.49 -14.39
C THR A 88 -5.55 10.03 -12.96
N LEU A 89 -4.42 10.61 -12.57
CA LEU A 89 -4.24 11.29 -11.29
C LEU A 89 -5.11 12.54 -11.24
N ILE A 90 -5.98 12.60 -10.23
CA ILE A 90 -6.88 13.72 -10.00
C ILE A 90 -6.44 14.57 -8.81
N ASN A 91 -5.80 13.95 -7.82
CA ASN A 91 -5.36 14.66 -6.62
C ASN A 91 -4.13 14.00 -5.98
N ALA A 92 -3.23 14.82 -5.44
CA ALA A 92 -2.11 14.38 -4.64
C ALA A 92 -2.00 15.24 -3.38
N LEU A 93 -1.87 14.58 -2.23
CA LEU A 93 -1.82 15.19 -0.92
C LEU A 93 -0.66 14.60 -0.13
N ASN A 94 0.23 15.44 0.39
CA ASN A 94 1.41 14.96 1.10
C ASN A 94 1.41 15.37 2.57
N ARG A 95 0.97 14.48 3.46
CA ARG A 95 0.96 14.75 4.91
C ARG A 95 2.20 14.24 5.62
N SER A 96 3.26 13.94 4.87
CA SER A 96 4.50 13.38 5.41
C SER A 96 5.17 14.32 6.40
N ALA A 97 6.04 13.76 7.25
CA ALA A 97 6.88 14.49 8.18
C ALA A 97 8.18 13.71 8.44
N GLY A 98 9.21 14.39 8.93
CA GLY A 98 10.45 13.73 9.38
C GLY A 98 10.17 12.67 10.44
N LYS A 99 9.31 12.99 11.42
CA LYS A 99 8.92 12.09 12.51
C LYS A 99 7.48 12.25 12.96
N ARG A 100 6.96 11.20 13.58
CA ARG A 100 5.68 11.19 14.30
C ARG A 100 5.86 10.65 15.71
N CYS A 101 5.39 11.41 16.70
CA CYS A 101 5.50 11.08 18.11
C CYS A 101 4.14 10.72 18.71
N LYS A 102 4.14 9.85 19.75
CA LYS A 102 2.93 9.61 20.55
C LYS A 102 2.86 10.62 21.69
N GLY A 103 1.91 11.54 21.63
CA GLY A 103 1.68 12.50 22.71
C GLY A 103 1.10 13.83 22.21
N SER A 104 0.64 14.65 23.15
CA SER A 104 0.24 16.02 22.90
C SER A 104 1.48 16.87 22.59
N VAL A 105 1.39 17.72 21.56
CA VAL A 105 2.43 18.69 21.14
C VAL A 105 2.82 19.65 22.29
N HIS A 106 2.02 19.72 23.36
CA HIS A 106 2.16 20.69 24.45
C HIS A 106 3.16 20.33 25.56
N SER A 107 3.82 19.18 25.55
CA SER A 107 4.84 18.85 26.57
C SER A 107 6.21 18.56 25.95
N GLN A 108 7.09 19.56 25.89
CA GLN A 108 8.50 19.48 25.42
C GLN A 108 9.32 18.34 26.04
N ARG A 109 8.87 17.74 27.14
CA ARG A 109 9.58 16.69 27.89
C ARG A 109 9.36 15.24 27.42
N LEU A 110 8.42 14.94 26.51
CA LEU A 110 8.13 13.56 26.04
C LEU A 110 8.67 13.25 24.63
N TYR A 111 9.56 14.10 24.13
CA TYR A 111 9.87 14.26 22.71
C TYR A 111 10.79 13.20 22.07
N ASP A 112 11.24 12.15 22.77
CA ASP A 112 12.28 11.28 22.20
C ASP A 112 11.93 9.79 22.15
N THR A 113 11.53 9.15 23.26
CA THR A 113 11.36 7.68 23.30
C THR A 113 10.12 7.15 22.55
N SER A 114 9.20 8.03 22.15
CA SER A 114 7.96 7.66 21.46
C SER A 114 7.86 8.11 20.01
N CYS A 115 8.87 8.84 19.54
CA CYS A 115 8.95 9.31 18.15
C CYS A 115 9.44 8.20 17.23
N LYS A 116 8.92 8.22 16.01
CA LYS A 116 9.26 7.25 14.97
C LYS A 116 9.47 7.98 13.67
N GLU A 117 10.51 7.53 12.98
CA GLU A 117 11.01 8.09 11.74
C GLU A 117 11.09 6.97 10.70
N PRO A 118 10.77 7.23 9.44
CA PRO A 118 10.08 8.42 8.94
C PRO A 118 8.56 8.37 9.16
N PHE A 119 7.86 9.47 8.86
CA PHE A 119 6.40 9.48 8.67
C PHE A 119 6.05 9.81 7.22
N ASP A 120 5.91 8.78 6.38
CA ASP A 120 5.47 8.90 4.99
C ASP A 120 3.94 8.82 4.91
N ASP A 121 3.34 9.84 4.29
CA ASP A 121 1.89 9.95 4.10
C ASP A 121 1.56 10.74 2.83
N LEU A 122 2.29 10.45 1.75
CA LEU A 122 1.84 10.83 0.41
C LEU A 122 0.62 9.96 0.05
N GLU A 123 -0.42 10.64 -0.40
CA GLU A 123 -1.67 10.08 -0.90
C GLU A 123 -1.86 10.53 -2.35
N LEU A 124 -2.11 9.56 -3.22
CA LEU A 124 -2.40 9.76 -4.64
C LEU A 124 -3.79 9.20 -4.92
N GLU A 125 -4.66 10.03 -5.47
CA GLU A 125 -6.01 9.64 -5.88
C GLU A 125 -6.12 9.71 -7.39
N PHE A 126 -6.51 8.58 -7.97
CA PHE A 126 -6.69 8.39 -9.40
C PHE A 126 -8.14 8.06 -9.73
N LYS A 127 -8.48 8.25 -11.00
CA LYS A 127 -9.69 7.74 -11.63
C LYS A 127 -9.30 6.77 -12.75
N ASP A 128 -9.80 5.54 -12.73
CA ASP A 128 -9.57 4.57 -13.80
C ASP A 128 -10.51 4.80 -15.00
N GLU A 129 -10.36 4.03 -16.07
CA GLU A 129 -11.17 4.16 -17.29
C GLU A 129 -12.66 3.85 -17.09
N LEU A 130 -12.98 2.99 -16.11
CA LEU A 130 -14.36 2.72 -15.68
C LEU A 130 -14.92 3.85 -14.79
N GLY A 131 -14.09 4.81 -14.43
CA GLY A 131 -14.44 5.95 -13.60
C GLY A 131 -14.44 5.68 -12.10
N ASN A 132 -13.92 4.53 -11.65
CA ASN A 132 -13.74 4.21 -10.25
C ASN A 132 -12.60 5.05 -9.64
N PHE A 133 -12.70 5.35 -8.35
CA PHE A 133 -11.62 6.02 -7.64
C PHE A 133 -10.65 4.98 -7.09
N VAL A 134 -9.36 5.17 -7.37
CA VAL A 134 -8.27 4.34 -6.87
C VAL A 134 -7.32 5.21 -6.08
N MET A 135 -7.19 4.96 -4.78
CA MET A 135 -6.37 5.77 -3.88
C MET A 135 -5.23 4.95 -3.33
N PHE A 136 -4.00 5.46 -3.41
CA PHE A 136 -2.82 4.91 -2.74
C PHE A 136 -2.36 5.88 -1.67
N TYR A 137 -2.00 5.38 -0.48
CA TYR A 137 -1.55 6.24 0.62
C TYR A 137 -0.52 5.55 1.50
N HIS A 138 0.16 6.37 2.31
CA HIS A 138 1.40 6.00 3.01
C HIS A 138 2.52 5.67 2.02
N LEU A 139 2.56 6.40 0.90
CA LEU A 139 3.68 6.40 -0.04
C LEU A 139 4.75 7.39 0.43
N MET A 140 5.98 7.16 -0.02
CA MET A 140 7.07 8.11 0.15
C MET A 140 6.75 9.44 -0.55
N SER A 141 7.28 10.55 -0.03
CA SER A 141 7.08 11.88 -0.62
C SER A 141 7.68 12.04 -2.02
N ASP A 142 8.75 11.30 -2.30
CA ASP A 142 9.34 11.25 -3.62
C ASP A 142 8.33 10.61 -4.58
N ASN A 143 7.99 11.32 -5.65
CA ASN A 143 6.99 10.86 -6.60
C ASN A 143 7.17 11.56 -7.97
N PRO A 144 6.76 10.92 -9.08
CA PRO A 144 6.92 11.47 -10.43
C PRO A 144 5.84 12.50 -10.81
N PHE A 145 4.84 12.72 -9.97
CA PHE A 145 3.64 13.46 -10.34
C PHE A 145 3.66 14.91 -9.91
N VAL A 146 4.24 15.19 -8.74
CA VAL A 146 4.20 16.48 -8.07
C VAL A 146 5.59 16.82 -7.53
N PRO A 147 6.45 17.44 -8.37
CA PRO A 147 7.83 17.74 -8.03
C PRO A 147 7.99 18.91 -7.04
N GLY A 148 6.90 19.61 -6.71
CA GLY A 148 6.91 20.70 -5.73
C GLY A 148 6.75 20.24 -4.28
N PHE A 149 6.41 18.96 -4.01
CA PHE A 149 6.45 18.46 -2.65
C PHE A 149 7.88 18.53 -2.07
N GLY A 150 8.00 18.98 -0.82
CA GLY A 150 9.28 19.22 -0.16
C GLY A 150 9.89 20.61 -0.41
N LYS A 151 9.29 21.43 -1.28
CA LYS A 151 9.83 22.75 -1.66
C LYS A 151 8.91 23.90 -1.21
N GLY A 152 9.52 25.04 -0.86
CA GLY A 152 8.79 26.27 -0.52
C GLY A 152 7.72 26.07 0.56
N GLU A 153 6.49 26.49 0.28
CA GLU A 153 5.36 26.32 1.21
C GLU A 153 4.95 24.84 1.42
N CYS A 154 5.44 23.94 0.57
CA CYS A 154 5.20 22.50 0.64
C CYS A 154 6.36 21.72 1.25
N THR A 155 7.27 22.39 1.97
CA THR A 155 8.33 21.73 2.72
C THR A 155 7.76 20.75 3.74
N ILE A 156 8.36 19.56 3.78
CA ILE A 156 8.00 18.51 4.73
C ILE A 156 8.39 18.98 6.14
N PRO A 157 7.45 19.07 7.08
CA PRO A 157 7.76 19.47 8.45
C PRO A 157 8.61 18.41 9.15
N GLU A 158 9.44 18.83 10.10
CA GLU A 158 10.20 17.89 10.93
C GLU A 158 9.25 16.96 11.71
N MET A 159 8.17 17.51 12.28
CA MET A 159 7.22 16.77 13.11
C MET A 159 5.79 16.81 12.59
N TRP A 160 5.15 15.65 12.53
CA TRP A 160 3.75 15.53 12.15
C TRP A 160 2.83 16.29 13.11
N ARG A 161 1.93 17.10 12.55
CA ARG A 161 0.93 17.96 13.25
C ARG A 161 1.49 19.08 14.12
N GLN A 162 2.78 19.38 14.14
CA GLN A 162 3.27 20.57 14.86
C GLN A 162 2.87 21.86 14.14
N ASP A 163 3.18 21.95 12.84
CA ASP A 163 2.91 23.14 12.03
C ASP A 163 1.55 23.04 11.33
N LYS A 164 0.51 23.68 11.87
CA LYS A 164 -0.87 23.63 11.31
C LYS A 164 -0.95 23.94 9.81
N TRP A 165 -0.18 24.91 9.34
CA TRP A 165 -0.19 25.39 7.95
C TRP A 165 0.49 24.44 6.96
N LYS A 166 1.39 23.57 7.44
CA LYS A 166 2.10 22.57 6.61
C LYS A 166 1.40 21.20 6.57
N ARG A 167 0.18 21.10 7.10
CA ARG A 167 -0.49 19.80 7.31
C ARG A 167 -1.12 19.21 6.05
N TYR A 168 -1.45 20.03 5.07
CA TYR A 168 -2.21 19.60 3.88
C TYR A 168 -1.70 20.24 2.59
N PRO A 169 -0.42 20.05 2.22
CA PRO A 169 0.07 20.49 0.92
C PRO A 169 -0.61 19.64 -0.18
N TYR A 170 -1.35 20.29 -1.07
CA TYR A 170 -2.05 19.68 -2.20
C TYR A 170 -1.39 20.10 -3.52
N ASN A 171 -1.15 19.14 -4.42
CA ASN A 171 -0.71 19.39 -5.80
C ASN A 171 0.38 20.47 -5.93
N CYS A 172 1.37 20.43 -5.04
CA CYS A 172 2.36 21.49 -4.89
C CYS A 172 3.17 21.73 -6.16
N GLY A 173 3.07 22.95 -6.71
CA GLY A 173 3.69 23.29 -8.00
C GLY A 173 3.00 22.67 -9.21
N GLY A 174 1.82 22.08 -9.04
CA GLY A 174 1.04 21.42 -10.09
C GLY A 174 1.37 19.94 -10.28
N ILE A 175 0.43 19.24 -10.94
CA ILE A 175 0.63 17.86 -11.39
C ILE A 175 1.28 17.90 -12.78
N VAL A 176 2.51 17.40 -12.90
CA VAL A 176 3.27 17.40 -14.17
C VAL A 176 3.01 16.16 -15.01
N LYS A 177 2.52 15.07 -14.40
CA LYS A 177 2.13 13.84 -15.06
C LYS A 177 0.78 13.38 -14.53
N ARG A 178 -0.19 13.15 -15.42
CA ARG A 178 -1.56 12.79 -15.03
C ARG A 178 -1.92 11.36 -15.37
N LYS A 179 -1.60 10.90 -16.58
CA LYS A 179 -1.96 9.56 -17.04
C LYS A 179 -0.85 8.58 -16.72
N VAL A 180 -1.24 7.39 -16.28
CA VAL A 180 -0.36 6.24 -16.12
C VAL A 180 -1.05 5.00 -16.67
N ASN A 181 -0.26 4.14 -17.28
CA ASN A 181 -0.76 2.86 -17.79
C ASN A 181 -0.66 1.79 -16.68
N LYS A 182 -1.47 0.74 -16.78
CA LYS A 182 -1.44 -0.43 -15.91
C LYS A 182 -0.03 -1.01 -15.86
N GLY A 183 0.50 -1.19 -14.66
CA GLY A 183 1.86 -1.68 -14.44
C GLY A 183 2.96 -0.62 -14.53
N GLU A 184 2.62 0.65 -14.71
CA GLU A 184 3.56 1.76 -14.62
C GLU A 184 3.88 2.11 -13.16
N LEU A 185 5.11 2.56 -12.89
CA LEU A 185 5.55 2.95 -11.55
C LEU A 185 4.85 4.24 -11.10
N ILE A 186 4.20 4.21 -9.93
CA ILE A 186 3.49 5.37 -9.35
C ILE A 186 4.14 5.90 -8.07
N GLY A 187 5.10 5.17 -7.51
CA GLY A 187 5.83 5.63 -6.33
C GLY A 187 6.42 4.47 -5.54
N TRP A 188 6.65 4.71 -4.27
CA TRP A 188 7.29 3.75 -3.38
C TRP A 188 6.55 3.64 -2.05
N SER A 189 6.49 2.44 -1.49
CA SER A 189 5.91 2.19 -0.17
C SER A 189 6.62 3.01 0.91
N GLY A 190 5.86 3.49 1.89
CA GLY A 190 6.37 4.32 2.97
C GLY A 190 6.43 3.60 4.31
N ALA A 191 6.66 4.40 5.35
CA ALA A 191 6.52 4.01 6.74
C ALA A 191 5.75 5.08 7.53
N THR A 192 4.75 4.70 8.31
CA THR A 192 3.91 5.67 9.05
C THR A 192 4.36 5.89 10.49
N GLY A 193 5.57 5.46 10.84
CA GLY A 193 6.12 5.63 12.17
C GLY A 193 5.29 5.01 13.30
N MET A 194 4.46 3.99 13.07
CA MET A 194 3.75 3.28 14.15
C MET A 194 3.67 1.77 13.91
N GLY A 195 4.13 0.95 14.88
CA GLY A 195 4.04 -0.51 14.84
C GLY A 195 5.03 -1.18 13.88
N LYS A 196 4.61 -2.26 13.19
CA LYS A 196 5.32 -2.85 12.03
C LYS A 196 5.15 -1.91 10.82
N GLY A 197 5.73 -0.72 10.94
CA GLY A 197 5.27 0.52 10.33
C GLY A 197 5.42 0.67 8.82
N GLU A 198 6.14 -0.23 8.16
CA GLU A 198 6.39 -0.19 6.73
C GLU A 198 5.25 -0.85 5.95
N HIS A 199 4.61 -0.05 5.11
CA HIS A 199 3.51 -0.47 4.26
C HIS A 199 3.13 0.67 3.30
N PHE A 200 2.33 0.31 2.31
CA PHE A 200 1.37 1.24 1.74
C PHE A 200 -0.03 0.70 1.98
N ALA A 201 -1.03 1.52 1.69
CA ALA A 201 -2.39 1.06 1.60
C ALA A 201 -3.03 1.58 0.34
N PHE A 202 -4.01 0.85 -0.17
CA PHE A 202 -4.76 1.29 -1.33
C PHE A 202 -6.25 0.99 -1.17
N ALA A 203 -7.08 1.83 -1.74
CA ALA A 203 -8.53 1.78 -1.64
C ALA A 203 -9.14 1.90 -3.03
N ILE A 204 -10.28 1.26 -3.23
CA ILE A 204 -11.07 1.39 -4.46
C ILE A 204 -12.49 1.75 -4.05
N LYS A 205 -13.01 2.83 -4.64
CA LYS A 205 -14.44 3.16 -4.63
C LYS A 205 -14.99 2.87 -6.01
N VAL A 206 -15.83 1.86 -6.09
CA VAL A 206 -16.51 1.47 -7.32
C VAL A 206 -17.57 2.52 -7.67
N MET A 207 -17.60 2.88 -8.94
CA MET A 207 -18.56 3.79 -9.54
C MET A 207 -19.32 3.09 -10.68
N ASN A 208 -18.63 2.35 -11.57
CA ASN A 208 -19.25 1.70 -12.73
C ASN A 208 -18.62 0.32 -13.07
N HIS A 209 -18.11 -0.42 -12.09
CA HIS A 209 -17.47 -1.71 -12.36
C HIS A 209 -18.51 -2.81 -12.71
N PRO A 210 -18.28 -3.66 -13.74
CA PRO A 210 -19.23 -4.71 -14.13
C PRO A 210 -19.59 -5.73 -13.05
N ASP A 211 -18.67 -6.05 -12.13
CA ASP A 211 -18.95 -6.89 -10.95
C ASP A 211 -19.98 -6.28 -9.97
N PHE A 212 -20.27 -4.98 -10.08
CA PHE A 212 -21.18 -4.22 -9.21
C PHE A 212 -22.13 -3.35 -10.04
N PRO A 213 -23.01 -3.96 -10.86
CA PRO A 213 -23.85 -3.23 -11.79
C PRO A 213 -24.83 -2.31 -11.03
N ASN A 214 -24.82 -1.02 -11.35
CA ASN A 214 -25.63 0.03 -10.72
C ASN A 214 -25.36 0.27 -9.22
N GLU A 215 -24.25 -0.24 -8.70
CA GLU A 215 -23.85 -0.03 -7.31
C GLU A 215 -22.63 0.88 -7.20
N GLN A 216 -22.61 1.73 -6.19
CA GLN A 216 -21.47 2.61 -5.90
C GLN A 216 -21.09 2.51 -4.45
N GLY A 217 -19.78 2.38 -4.20
CA GLY A 217 -19.34 2.21 -2.83
C GLY A 217 -17.90 1.77 -2.70
N TRP A 218 -17.46 1.79 -1.45
CA TRP A 218 -16.13 1.31 -1.11
C TRP A 218 -16.15 -0.22 -1.05
N ILE A 219 -15.09 -0.83 -1.54
CA ILE A 219 -14.91 -2.29 -1.47
C ILE A 219 -13.74 -2.66 -0.56
N ILE A 220 -13.63 -3.95 -0.25
CA ILE A 220 -12.37 -4.58 0.17
C ILE A 220 -11.67 -5.09 -1.09
N PRO A 221 -10.63 -4.39 -1.61
CA PRO A 221 -10.04 -4.72 -2.90
C PRO A 221 -9.53 -6.16 -2.99
N SER A 222 -9.02 -6.69 -1.87
CA SER A 222 -8.49 -8.05 -1.81
C SER A 222 -9.53 -9.16 -1.94
N ASN A 223 -10.83 -8.84 -1.95
CA ASN A 223 -11.92 -9.82 -1.99
C ASN A 223 -12.84 -9.63 -3.19
N ALA A 224 -13.04 -8.38 -3.57
CA ALA A 224 -14.20 -7.95 -4.33
C ALA A 224 -13.99 -7.94 -5.84
N LEU A 225 -12.75 -8.03 -6.31
CA LEU A 225 -12.37 -7.87 -7.71
C LEU A 225 -11.47 -9.01 -8.18
N THR A 226 -11.35 -9.15 -9.49
CA THR A 226 -10.39 -10.03 -10.13
C THR A 226 -9.04 -9.32 -10.30
N TRP A 227 -7.96 -10.03 -9.97
CA TRP A 227 -6.59 -9.54 -10.03
C TRP A 227 -5.73 -10.35 -10.98
N GLU A 228 -4.67 -9.77 -11.53
CA GLU A 228 -3.69 -10.44 -12.38
C GLU A 228 -2.25 -10.17 -11.93
N ASN A 229 -1.31 -11.07 -12.23
CA ASN A 229 0.12 -10.89 -11.92
C ASN A 229 0.91 -10.18 -13.03
N ILE A 230 0.40 -10.18 -14.26
CA ILE A 230 0.99 -9.57 -15.44
C ILE A 230 -0.09 -8.68 -16.07
N PRO A 231 0.21 -7.43 -16.46
CA PRO A 231 -0.80 -6.53 -17.01
C PRO A 231 -1.35 -7.08 -18.32
N SER A 232 -2.68 -7.12 -18.41
CA SER A 232 -3.42 -7.32 -19.65
C SER A 232 -4.14 -6.03 -20.06
N GLU A 233 -4.58 -5.99 -21.31
CA GLU A 233 -5.42 -4.90 -21.86
C GLU A 233 -6.86 -4.91 -21.29
N ASN A 234 -7.21 -5.85 -20.40
CA ASN A 234 -8.55 -5.92 -19.83
C ASN A 234 -8.71 -4.94 -18.65
N ASN A 235 -9.50 -3.89 -18.84
CA ASN A 235 -9.75 -2.84 -17.85
C ASN A 235 -10.64 -3.26 -16.66
N GLU A 236 -11.25 -4.44 -16.73
CA GLU A 236 -12.07 -5.02 -15.63
C GLU A 236 -11.21 -5.88 -14.68
N ILE A 237 -9.96 -6.16 -15.04
CA ILE A 237 -9.02 -6.93 -14.23
C ILE A 237 -7.91 -6.02 -13.74
N TYR A 238 -7.70 -6.01 -12.42
CA TYR A 238 -6.70 -5.15 -11.79
C TYR A 238 -5.35 -5.86 -11.63
N LEU A 239 -4.26 -5.19 -11.94
CA LEU A 239 -2.91 -5.73 -11.72
C LEU A 239 -2.57 -5.72 -10.23
N LEU A 240 -1.89 -6.75 -9.73
CA LEU A 240 -1.27 -6.71 -8.40
C LEU A 240 -0.33 -5.49 -8.28
N PRO A 241 -0.41 -4.69 -7.21
CA PRO A 241 0.28 -3.40 -7.13
C PRO A 241 1.81 -3.49 -6.96
N LEU A 242 2.38 -4.70 -7.00
CA LEU A 242 3.80 -5.00 -6.80
C LEU A 242 4.26 -6.03 -7.83
N LYS A 243 5.50 -5.88 -8.30
CA LYS A 243 6.17 -6.85 -9.19
C LYS A 243 7.27 -7.61 -8.45
N LYS A 244 7.66 -8.77 -8.97
CA LYS A 244 8.74 -9.62 -8.43
C LYS A 244 10.11 -8.92 -8.41
N GLN A 245 10.34 -7.98 -9.33
CA GLN A 245 11.61 -7.25 -9.43
C GLN A 245 11.65 -6.07 -8.44
N SER A 246 12.63 -6.07 -7.54
CA SER A 246 12.94 -4.90 -6.72
C SER A 246 13.81 -3.92 -7.52
N LEU A 247 13.38 -2.67 -7.59
CA LEU A 247 14.23 -1.59 -8.07
C LEU A 247 15.22 -1.20 -6.97
N SER A 248 16.46 -0.90 -7.33
CA SER A 248 17.48 -0.45 -6.38
C SER A 248 17.21 0.99 -5.92
N LYS A 249 17.85 1.41 -4.82
CA LYS A 249 17.85 2.81 -4.38
C LYS A 249 18.37 3.77 -5.48
N LYS A 250 19.27 3.31 -6.34
CA LYS A 250 19.81 4.08 -7.47
C LYS A 250 18.74 4.29 -8.55
N ASP A 251 17.95 3.27 -8.84
CA ASP A 251 16.84 3.36 -9.81
C ASP A 251 15.78 4.34 -9.34
N ARG A 252 15.50 4.38 -8.03
CA ARG A 252 14.61 5.39 -7.44
C ARG A 252 15.14 6.81 -7.63
N LEU A 253 16.42 7.07 -7.37
CA LEU A 253 17.00 8.40 -7.56
C LEU A 253 16.93 8.86 -9.02
N ASN A 254 17.24 7.96 -9.96
CA ASN A 254 17.16 8.24 -11.39
C ASN A 254 15.72 8.51 -11.87
N PHE A 255 14.71 7.93 -11.22
CA PHE A 255 13.30 8.17 -11.54
C PHE A 255 12.78 9.53 -11.03
N ILE A 256 13.45 10.14 -10.06
CA ILE A 256 13.07 11.47 -9.54
C ILE A 256 13.73 12.60 -10.36
N THR A 257 14.87 12.32 -10.99
CA THR A 257 15.70 13.33 -11.66
C THR A 257 15.46 13.45 -13.17
N ASN A 258 14.71 12.51 -13.77
CA ASN A 258 14.36 12.47 -15.19
C ASN A 258 12.85 12.64 -15.38
#